data_AF-A0A538DER3-F1
#
_entry.id   AF-A0A538DER3-F1
#
_cell.length_a   1.000
_cell.length_b   1.000
_cell.length_c   1.000
_cell.angle_alpha   90.00
_cell.angle_beta   90.00
_cell.angle_gamma   90.00
#
_symmetry.space_group_name_H-M   'P 1'
#
loop_
_entity.id
_entity.type
_entity.pdbx_description
1 polymer ?
#
loop_
_entity_poly.entity_id
_entity_poly.type
_entity_poly.pdbx_seq_one_letter_code
_entity_poly.pdbx_strand_id
1 'polypeptide(L)'
;MEAESLGSVSNRKAVEGSAPRPDGAFGSDTFGQKAEAFARFFGTPKFLIGQTAVVAAWIALNAAVVALRWDPYPFILLNLLFSTQAAYAAPLILLAQTRQADRDKAHADSIEQHREDVAQHQERQEELVLKVAQELKGLLDGNTKLTQEDKQLTESVAALTKEIHSRVVSGSAP
;
A
#
# COMPACT_ATOMS: atom_id res chain seq x y z
N MET A 1 -43.79 -21.79 3.58
CA MET A 1 -43.00 -22.91 3.05
C MET A 1 -42.17 -22.36 1.89
N GLU A 2 -40.98 -21.81 2.17
CA GLU A 2 -39.69 -22.54 2.24
C GLU A 2 -39.03 -22.87 0.88
N ALA A 3 -38.96 -21.93 -0.06
CA ALA A 3 -38.27 -22.23 -1.34
C ALA A 3 -37.41 -21.12 -1.97
N GLU A 4 -37.15 -19.98 -1.32
CA GLU A 4 -36.32 -18.92 -1.94
C GLU A 4 -35.15 -18.39 -1.07
N SER A 5 -34.95 -18.97 0.11
CA SER A 5 -33.88 -18.54 1.04
C SER A 5 -32.57 -19.33 0.88
N LEU A 6 -32.48 -20.29 -0.04
CA LEU A 6 -31.34 -21.22 -0.13
C LEU A 6 -30.34 -20.90 -1.25
N GLY A 7 -30.59 -19.87 -2.08
CA GLY A 7 -29.69 -19.50 -3.19
C GLY A 7 -28.50 -18.60 -2.81
N SER A 8 -28.50 -18.00 -1.62
CA SER A 8 -27.58 -16.91 -1.27
C SER A 8 -26.27 -17.36 -0.59
N VAL A 9 -26.19 -18.59 -0.09
CA VAL A 9 -25.07 -19.01 0.78
C VAL A 9 -23.96 -19.76 0.03
N SER A 10 -24.20 -20.24 -1.20
CA SER A 10 -23.22 -21.06 -1.93
C SER A 10 -22.13 -20.28 -2.68
N ASN A 11 -22.15 -18.95 -2.69
CA ASN A 11 -21.21 -18.15 -3.49
C ASN A 11 -20.11 -17.44 -2.67
N ARG A 12 -19.95 -17.75 -1.37
CA ARG A 12 -18.86 -17.18 -0.54
C ARG A 12 -17.60 -18.04 -0.44
N LYS A 13 -17.59 -19.24 -1.02
CA LYS A 13 -16.45 -20.17 -0.94
C LYS A 13 -15.50 -20.15 -2.15
N ALA A 14 -15.78 -19.36 -3.18
CA ALA A 14 -14.96 -19.35 -4.41
C ALA A 14 -13.83 -18.31 -4.43
N VAL A 15 -13.68 -17.47 -3.40
CA VAL A 15 -12.64 -16.40 -3.33
C VAL A 15 -11.50 -16.77 -2.36
N GLU A 16 -11.35 -18.05 -2.03
CA GLU A 16 -10.27 -18.57 -1.16
C GLU A 16 -9.19 -19.32 -1.95
N GLY A 17 -8.97 -18.94 -3.21
CA GLY A 17 -7.95 -19.50 -4.08
C GLY A 17 -6.85 -18.49 -4.39
N SER A 18 -5.70 -18.68 -3.74
CA SER A 18 -4.41 -18.03 -4.06
C SER A 18 -4.25 -16.56 -3.65
N ALA A 19 -4.21 -16.31 -2.33
CA ALA A 19 -3.43 -15.18 -1.82
C ALA A 19 -1.97 -15.37 -2.30
N PRO A 20 -1.37 -14.40 -3.02
CA PRO A 20 0.05 -14.44 -3.35
C PRO A 20 0.81 -14.51 -2.03
N ARG A 21 1.56 -15.60 -1.82
CA ARG A 21 2.51 -15.62 -0.71
C ARG A 21 3.48 -14.47 -0.96
N PRO A 22 3.80 -13.63 0.03
CA PRO A 22 4.87 -12.68 -0.12
C PRO A 22 6.14 -13.50 -0.34
N ASP A 23 6.55 -13.62 -1.61
CA ASP A 23 7.88 -14.10 -1.94
C ASP A 23 8.84 -13.19 -1.16
N GLY A 24 9.69 -13.81 -0.34
CA GLY A 24 10.69 -13.06 0.42
C GLY A 24 11.44 -12.11 -0.51
N ALA A 25 11.97 -11.02 0.05
CA ALA A 25 12.64 -9.95 -0.72
C ALA A 25 13.66 -10.47 -1.76
N PHE A 26 14.17 -11.70 -1.57
CA PHE A 26 14.87 -12.48 -2.58
C PHE A 26 13.99 -13.68 -2.96
N GLY A 27 13.47 -13.70 -4.20
CA GLY A 27 12.63 -14.80 -4.69
C GLY A 27 13.24 -16.19 -4.46
N SER A 28 12.41 -17.23 -4.52
CA SER A 28 12.70 -18.60 -4.09
C SER A 28 13.84 -19.34 -4.83
N ASP A 29 14.56 -18.65 -5.72
CA ASP A 29 15.76 -19.17 -6.36
C ASP A 29 16.86 -19.47 -5.33
N THR A 30 17.61 -20.54 -5.58
CA THR A 30 18.78 -20.94 -4.78
C THR A 30 19.84 -19.83 -4.67
N PHE A 31 19.90 -18.93 -5.65
CA PHE A 31 20.74 -17.74 -5.65
C PHE A 31 20.16 -16.60 -4.80
N GLY A 32 18.83 -16.48 -4.71
CA GLY A 32 18.14 -15.52 -3.84
C GLY A 32 18.39 -15.80 -2.36
N GLN A 33 18.23 -17.05 -1.94
CA GLN A 33 18.49 -17.46 -0.54
C GLN A 33 19.95 -17.25 -0.12
N LYS A 34 20.91 -17.54 -1.02
CA LYS A 34 22.32 -17.25 -0.78
C LYS A 34 22.58 -15.75 -0.69
N ALA A 35 22.00 -14.95 -1.58
CA ALA A 35 22.13 -13.49 -1.55
C ALA A 35 21.57 -12.89 -0.24
N GLU A 36 20.45 -13.40 0.28
CA GLU A 36 19.89 -12.99 1.57
C GLU A 36 20.84 -13.31 2.74
N ALA A 37 21.44 -14.50 2.73
CA ALA A 37 22.43 -14.89 3.73
C ALA A 37 23.69 -14.01 3.66
N PHE A 38 24.21 -13.72 2.46
CA PHE A 38 25.34 -12.81 2.27
C PHE A 38 24.99 -11.38 2.71
N ALA A 39 23.81 -10.86 2.35
CA ALA A 39 23.38 -9.52 2.75
C ALA A 39 23.28 -9.39 4.28
N ARG A 40 22.70 -10.38 4.96
CA ARG A 40 22.66 -10.41 6.44
C ARG A 40 24.05 -10.50 7.06
N PHE A 41 24.96 -11.24 6.43
CA PHE A 41 26.33 -11.39 6.90
C PHE A 41 27.15 -10.11 6.79
N PHE A 42 27.14 -9.45 5.63
CA PHE A 42 27.84 -8.17 5.40
C PHE A 42 27.21 -6.98 6.14
N GLY A 43 25.90 -7.01 6.41
CA GLY A 43 25.19 -5.95 7.14
C GLY A 43 25.48 -5.92 8.65
N THR A 44 26.20 -6.92 9.20
CA THR A 44 26.49 -7.00 10.63
C THR A 44 27.83 -6.33 10.95
N PRO A 45 27.91 -5.36 11.88
CA PRO A 45 29.17 -4.67 12.23
C PRO A 45 30.26 -5.60 12.79
N LYS A 46 29.89 -6.80 13.24
CA LYS A 46 30.83 -7.85 13.67
C LYS A 46 31.69 -8.41 12.53
N PHE A 47 31.18 -8.40 11.29
CA PHE A 47 31.93 -8.91 10.13
C PHE A 47 33.18 -8.05 9.86
N LEU A 48 33.01 -6.72 9.83
CA LEU A 48 34.09 -5.76 9.64
C LEU A 48 35.19 -5.94 10.71
N ILE A 49 34.80 -6.07 11.98
CA ILE A 49 35.74 -6.28 13.09
C ILE A 49 36.52 -7.59 12.93
N GLY A 50 35.83 -8.68 12.59
CA GLY A 50 36.47 -9.98 12.35
C GLY A 50 37.45 -9.94 11.17
N GLN A 51 37.06 -9.31 10.07
CA GLN A 51 37.91 -9.15 8.89
C GLN A 51 39.17 -8.31 9.20
N THR A 52 39.03 -7.20 9.92
CA THR A 52 40.17 -6.38 10.35
C THR A 52 41.10 -7.16 11.29
N ALA A 53 40.54 -7.94 12.23
CA ALA A 53 41.33 -8.77 13.14
C ALA A 53 42.11 -9.87 12.39
N VAL A 54 41.49 -10.54 11.41
CA VAL A 54 42.16 -11.54 10.57
C VAL A 54 43.29 -10.92 9.77
N VAL A 55 43.06 -9.77 9.12
CA VAL A 55 44.11 -9.05 8.37
C VAL A 55 45.24 -8.62 9.29
N ALA A 56 44.94 -8.05 10.46
CA ALA A 56 45.94 -7.63 11.43
C ALA A 56 46.76 -8.80 11.99
N ALA A 57 46.10 -9.92 12.32
CA ALA A 57 46.76 -11.14 12.75
C ALA A 57 47.66 -11.72 11.64
N TRP A 58 47.22 -11.65 10.38
CA TRP A 58 47.98 -12.14 9.23
C TRP A 58 49.22 -11.29 8.96
N ILE A 59 49.10 -9.97 9.08
CA ILE A 59 50.23 -9.03 9.00
C ILE A 59 51.23 -9.32 10.14
N ALA A 60 50.75 -9.50 11.37
CA ALA A 60 51.60 -9.81 12.52
C ALA A 60 52.31 -11.17 12.38
N LEU A 61 51.61 -12.19 11.88
CA LEU A 61 52.18 -13.52 11.63
C LEU A 61 53.25 -13.46 10.53
N ASN A 62 52.99 -12.75 9.43
CA ASN A 62 53.99 -12.56 8.37
C ASN A 62 55.20 -11.77 8.88
N ALA A 63 55.01 -10.70 9.65
CA ALA A 63 56.10 -9.95 10.27
C ALA A 63 56.95 -10.80 11.23
N ALA A 64 56.34 -11.74 11.96
CA ALA A 64 57.05 -12.69 12.81
C ALA A 64 57.81 -13.77 12.00
N VAL A 65 57.25 -14.20 10.86
CA VAL A 65 57.84 -15.20 9.96
C VAL A 65 58.89 -14.60 9.00
N VAL A 66 58.97 -13.27 8.87
CA VAL A 66 60.04 -12.56 8.11
C VAL A 66 61.45 -12.87 8.65
N ALA A 67 61.59 -13.36 9.89
CA ALA A 67 62.85 -13.92 10.38
C ALA A 67 63.38 -15.10 9.53
N LEU A 68 62.51 -15.74 8.73
CA LEU A 68 62.82 -16.87 7.83
C LEU A 68 62.99 -16.47 6.34
N ARG A 69 63.01 -15.16 6.00
CA ARG A 69 63.25 -14.60 4.63
C ARG A 69 62.29 -15.06 3.52
N TRP A 70 61.12 -15.61 3.83
CA TRP A 70 60.19 -16.14 2.82
C TRP A 70 59.49 -15.04 1.99
N ASP A 71 59.27 -13.83 2.53
CA ASP A 71 58.70 -12.71 1.75
C ASP A 71 59.26 -11.34 2.21
N PRO A 72 60.29 -10.77 1.54
CA PRO A 72 60.84 -9.45 1.85
C PRO A 72 59.87 -8.31 1.50
N TYR A 73 60.00 -7.17 2.18
CA TYR A 73 59.24 -5.95 1.90
C TYR A 73 59.37 -5.53 0.41
N PRO A 74 58.28 -5.25 -0.34
CA PRO A 74 56.88 -5.04 0.07
C PRO A 74 56.00 -6.25 -0.28
N PHE A 75 55.53 -6.99 0.73
CA PHE A 75 54.63 -8.17 0.71
C PHE A 75 53.88 -8.44 -0.61
N ILE A 76 54.58 -9.01 -1.61
CA ILE A 76 54.05 -9.09 -2.98
C ILE A 76 52.92 -10.10 -3.07
N LEU A 77 53.00 -11.20 -2.32
CA LEU A 77 52.00 -12.25 -2.31
C LEU A 77 50.70 -11.80 -1.62
N LEU A 78 50.82 -10.99 -0.55
CA LEU A 78 49.67 -10.40 0.13
C LEU A 78 48.94 -9.43 -0.80
N ASN A 79 49.69 -8.55 -1.44
CA ASN A 79 49.13 -7.58 -2.36
C ASN A 79 48.47 -8.26 -3.57
N LEU A 80 49.08 -9.33 -4.09
CA LEU A 80 48.52 -10.14 -5.17
C LEU A 80 47.19 -10.79 -4.76
N LEU A 81 47.16 -11.45 -3.58
CA LEU A 81 45.97 -12.12 -3.08
C LEU A 81 44.83 -11.15 -2.82
N PHE A 82 45.11 -9.98 -2.23
CA PHE A 82 44.12 -8.93 -2.00
C PHE A 82 43.62 -8.31 -3.31
N SER A 83 44.51 -8.11 -4.28
CA SER A 83 44.15 -7.63 -5.62
C SER A 83 43.21 -8.61 -6.32
N THR A 84 43.47 -9.92 -6.24
CA THR A 84 42.57 -10.96 -6.75
C THR A 84 41.25 -11.00 -5.98
N GLN A 85 41.28 -10.81 -4.66
CA GLN A 85 40.08 -10.79 -3.81
C GLN A 85 39.15 -9.62 -4.18
N ALA A 86 39.70 -8.43 -4.41
CA ALA A 86 38.95 -7.27 -4.90
C ALA A 86 38.43 -7.49 -6.32
N ALA A 87 39.25 -8.07 -7.21
CA ALA A 87 38.89 -8.34 -8.59
C ALA A 87 37.70 -9.32 -8.74
N TYR A 88 37.59 -10.32 -7.86
CA TYR A 88 36.44 -11.24 -7.85
C TYR A 88 35.21 -10.67 -7.13
N ALA A 89 35.39 -9.74 -6.19
CA ALA A 89 34.28 -9.08 -5.53
C ALA A 89 33.48 -8.17 -6.48
N ALA A 90 34.17 -7.44 -7.37
CA ALA A 90 33.53 -6.52 -8.32
C ALA A 90 32.40 -7.15 -9.18
N PRO A 91 32.58 -8.29 -9.86
CA PRO A 91 31.52 -8.91 -10.67
C PRO A 91 30.38 -9.48 -9.81
N LEU A 92 30.66 -10.00 -8.62
CA LEU A 92 29.61 -10.46 -7.70
C LEU A 92 28.76 -9.31 -7.18
N ILE A 93 29.40 -8.19 -6.83
CA ILE A 93 28.71 -6.96 -6.42
C ILE A 93 27.87 -6.42 -7.57
N LEU A 94 28.41 -6.42 -8.80
CA LEU A 94 27.67 -5.97 -9.98
C LEU A 94 26.41 -6.82 -10.23
N LEU A 95 26.51 -8.14 -10.11
CA LEU A 95 25.35 -9.02 -10.24
C LEU A 95 24.33 -8.85 -9.10
N ALA A 96 24.79 -8.52 -7.89
CA ALA A 96 23.91 -8.17 -6.80
C ALA A 96 23.20 -6.82 -7.05
N GLN A 97 23.91 -5.84 -7.61
CA GLN A 97 23.39 -4.52 -7.96
C GLN A 97 22.39 -4.57 -9.11
N THR A 98 22.62 -5.37 -10.16
CA THR A 98 21.65 -5.52 -11.25
C THR A 98 20.33 -6.09 -10.74
N ARG A 99 20.38 -7.12 -9.88
CA ARG A 99 19.18 -7.67 -9.24
C ARG A 99 18.52 -6.72 -8.24
N GLN A 100 19.29 -5.84 -7.60
CA GLN A 100 18.72 -4.76 -6.78
C GLN A 100 17.99 -3.75 -7.65
N ALA A 101 18.60 -3.29 -8.74
CA ALA A 101 17.99 -2.34 -9.67
C ALA A 101 16.70 -2.87 -10.32
N ASP A 102 16.66 -4.16 -10.69
CA ASP A 102 15.44 -4.79 -11.21
C ASP A 102 14.30 -4.79 -10.19
N ARG A 103 14.61 -5.02 -8.90
CA ARG A 103 13.63 -4.94 -7.81
C ARG A 103 13.17 -3.51 -7.56
N ASP A 104 14.10 -2.57 -7.52
CA ASP A 104 13.79 -1.15 -7.30
C ASP A 104 12.86 -0.63 -8.41
N LYS A 105 13.07 -1.08 -9.66
CA LYS A 105 12.18 -0.80 -10.78
C LYS A 105 10.78 -1.41 -10.57
N ALA A 106 10.68 -2.69 -10.23
CA ALA A 106 9.39 -3.32 -9.96
C ALA A 106 8.63 -2.66 -8.80
N HIS A 107 9.36 -2.22 -7.76
CA HIS A 107 8.78 -1.43 -6.67
C HIS A 107 8.29 -0.07 -7.15
N ALA A 108 9.05 0.63 -7.99
CA ALA A 108 8.62 1.90 -8.57
C ALA A 108 7.34 1.74 -9.41
N ASP A 109 7.27 0.73 -10.26
CA ASP A 109 6.09 0.44 -11.08
C ASP A 109 4.85 0.17 -10.20
N SER A 110 5.01 -0.54 -9.08
CA SER A 110 3.92 -0.80 -8.13
C SER A 110 3.44 0.48 -7.42
N ILE A 111 4.36 1.42 -7.13
CA ILE A 111 4.02 2.71 -6.52
C ILE A 111 3.26 3.57 -7.53
N GLU A 112 3.64 3.55 -8.80
CA GLU A 112 2.95 4.28 -9.86
C GLU A 112 1.51 3.77 -10.03
N GLN A 113 1.32 2.45 -10.11
CA GLN A 113 -0.02 1.85 -10.15
C GLN A 113 -0.85 2.22 -8.91
N HIS A 114 -0.26 2.18 -7.72
CA HIS A 114 -0.97 2.56 -6.51
C HIS A 114 -1.39 4.04 -6.51
N ARG A 115 -0.56 4.93 -7.07
CA ARG A 115 -0.90 6.35 -7.22
C ARG A 115 -2.08 6.54 -8.18
N GLU A 116 -2.09 5.82 -9.30
CA GLU A 116 -3.20 5.86 -10.26
C GLU A 116 -4.51 5.37 -9.63
N ASP A 117 -4.46 4.24 -8.91
CA ASP A 117 -5.64 3.70 -8.20
C ASP A 117 -6.19 4.72 -7.18
N VAL A 118 -5.31 5.32 -6.37
CA VAL A 118 -5.70 6.33 -5.38
C VAL A 118 -6.34 7.54 -6.06
N ALA A 119 -5.77 8.03 -7.17
CA ALA A 119 -6.34 9.14 -7.93
C ALA A 119 -7.74 8.81 -8.47
N GLN A 120 -7.92 7.62 -9.08
CA GLN A 120 -9.23 7.17 -9.56
C GLN A 120 -10.25 7.02 -8.42
N HIS A 121 -9.81 6.53 -7.26
CA HIS A 121 -10.68 6.42 -6.09
C HIS A 121 -11.10 7.78 -5.54
N GLN A 122 -10.26 8.79 -5.63
CA GLN A 122 -10.60 10.17 -5.29
C GLN A 122 -11.63 10.75 -6.25
N GLU A 123 -11.40 10.64 -7.56
CA GLU A 123 -12.36 11.10 -8.58
C GLU A 123 -13.75 10.44 -8.42
N ARG A 124 -13.77 9.12 -8.19
CA ARG A 124 -15.03 8.39 -7.90
C ARG A 124 -15.71 8.90 -6.64
N GLN A 125 -14.96 9.21 -5.58
CA GLN A 125 -15.54 9.76 -4.36
C GLN A 125 -16.14 11.14 -4.60
N GLU A 126 -15.48 12.01 -5.35
CA GLU A 126 -15.99 13.33 -5.69
C GLU A 126 -17.30 13.22 -6.50
N GLU A 127 -17.36 12.33 -7.48
CA GLU A 127 -18.59 12.09 -8.26
C GLU A 127 -19.74 11.60 -7.37
N LEU A 128 -19.46 10.68 -6.44
CA LEU A 128 -20.46 10.19 -5.49
C LEU A 128 -20.96 11.29 -4.55
N VAL A 129 -20.05 12.14 -4.06
CA VAL A 129 -20.42 13.31 -3.21
C VAL A 129 -21.34 14.25 -3.98
N LEU A 130 -21.05 14.53 -5.25
CA LEU A 130 -21.91 15.36 -6.09
C LEU A 130 -23.30 14.74 -6.30
N LYS A 131 -23.38 13.42 -6.53
CA LYS A 131 -24.67 12.71 -6.66
C LYS A 131 -25.48 12.76 -5.37
N VAL A 132 -24.85 12.49 -4.23
CA VAL A 132 -25.51 12.57 -2.91
C VAL A 132 -26.02 13.99 -2.64
N ALA A 133 -25.25 15.03 -2.99
CA ALA A 133 -25.68 16.41 -2.84
C ALA A 133 -26.90 16.74 -3.72
N GLN A 134 -26.96 16.21 -4.95
CA GLN A 134 -28.11 16.36 -5.84
C GLN A 134 -29.37 15.67 -5.28
N GLU A 135 -29.24 14.45 -4.77
CA GLU A 135 -30.36 13.74 -4.12
C GLU A 135 -30.88 14.49 -2.90
N LEU A 136 -29.98 14.98 -2.04
CA LEU A 136 -30.35 15.74 -0.85
C LEU A 136 -31.11 17.02 -1.21
N LYS A 137 -30.69 17.70 -2.28
CA LYS A 137 -31.41 18.86 -2.82
C LYS A 137 -32.82 18.47 -3.28
N GLY A 138 -32.96 17.34 -3.98
CA GLY A 138 -34.27 16.84 -4.43
C GLY A 138 -35.23 16.55 -3.27
N LEU A 139 -34.73 15.92 -2.20
CA LEU A 139 -35.52 15.68 -0.98
C LEU A 139 -35.93 16.98 -0.28
N LEU A 140 -35.03 17.97 -0.24
CA LEU A 140 -35.32 19.27 0.36
C LEU A 140 -36.40 20.04 -0.42
N ASP A 141 -36.32 20.03 -1.76
CA ASP A 141 -37.34 20.63 -2.63
C ASP A 141 -38.70 19.95 -2.46
N GLY A 142 -38.71 18.61 -2.32
CA GLY A 142 -39.91 17.82 -2.05
C GLY A 142 -40.58 18.19 -0.72
N ASN A 143 -39.81 18.24 0.37
CA ASN A 143 -40.33 18.68 1.67
C ASN A 143 -40.87 20.11 1.64
N THR A 144 -40.20 20.99 0.89
CA THR A 144 -40.64 22.38 0.72
C THR A 144 -42.01 22.45 0.00
N LYS A 145 -42.22 21.62 -1.04
CA LYS A 145 -43.51 21.54 -1.74
C LYS A 145 -44.64 21.03 -0.85
N LEU A 146 -44.41 19.93 -0.12
CA LEU A 146 -45.40 19.39 0.81
C LEU A 146 -45.79 20.44 1.86
N THR A 147 -44.81 21.18 2.38
CA THR A 147 -45.08 22.28 3.33
C THR A 147 -45.93 23.39 2.71
N GLN A 148 -45.73 23.71 1.42
CA GLN A 148 -46.56 24.68 0.70
C GLN A 148 -47.98 24.16 0.45
N GLU A 149 -48.13 22.89 0.11
CA GLU A 149 -49.44 22.23 -0.07
C GLU A 149 -50.23 22.21 1.25
N ASP A 150 -49.60 21.83 2.36
CA ASP A 150 -50.21 21.87 3.69
C ASP A 150 -50.68 23.29 4.06
N LYS A 151 -49.87 24.30 3.74
CA LYS A 151 -50.23 25.70 3.94
C LYS A 151 -51.47 26.08 3.12
N GLN A 152 -51.52 25.71 1.83
CA GLN A 152 -52.68 26.00 0.98
C GLN A 152 -53.94 25.27 1.44
N LEU A 153 -53.82 24.01 1.88
CA LEU A 153 -54.93 23.24 2.43
C LEU A 153 -55.48 23.91 3.69
N THR A 154 -54.59 24.33 4.58
CA THR A 154 -54.94 25.04 5.82
C THR A 154 -55.64 26.37 5.53
N GLU A 155 -55.12 27.17 4.60
CA GLU A 155 -55.73 28.43 4.17
C GLU A 155 -57.13 28.20 3.56
N SER A 156 -57.28 27.15 2.75
CA SER A 156 -58.56 26.78 2.14
C SER A 156 -59.59 26.35 3.17
N VAL A 157 -59.20 25.52 4.16
CA VAL A 157 -60.08 25.12 5.28
C VAL A 157 -60.49 26.33 6.12
N ALA A 158 -59.56 27.24 6.41
CA ALA A 158 -59.85 28.46 7.15
C ALA A 158 -60.84 29.37 6.40
N ALA A 159 -60.66 29.53 5.08
CA ALA A 159 -61.56 30.29 4.22
C ALA A 159 -62.97 29.67 4.18
N LEU A 160 -63.06 28.35 3.98
CA LEU A 160 -64.35 27.62 4.00
C LEU A 160 -65.04 27.75 5.36
N THR A 161 -64.31 27.63 6.46
CA THR A 161 -64.85 27.78 7.82
C THR A 161 -65.40 29.19 8.03
N LYS A 162 -64.68 30.22 7.55
CA LYS A 162 -65.13 31.61 7.62
C LYS A 162 -66.41 31.84 6.79
N GLU A 163 -66.52 31.23 5.62
CA GLU A 163 -67.72 31.31 4.78
C GLU A 163 -68.92 30.58 5.41
N ILE A 164 -68.71 29.40 5.98
CA ILE A 164 -69.76 28.68 6.71
C ILE A 164 -70.22 29.52 7.91
N HIS A 165 -69.28 30.06 8.70
CA HIS A 165 -69.62 30.90 9.84
C HIS A 165 -70.39 32.17 9.43
N SER A 166 -70.00 32.83 8.33
CA SER A 166 -70.71 34.01 7.85
C SER A 166 -72.13 33.69 7.38
N ARG A 167 -72.35 32.58 6.66
CA ARG A 167 -73.68 32.13 6.22
C ARG A 167 -74.58 31.72 7.39
N VAL A 168 -74.03 31.05 8.41
CA VAL A 168 -74.78 30.69 9.62
C VAL A 168 -75.19 31.92 10.41
N VAL A 169 -74.29 32.89 10.60
CA VAL A 169 -74.61 34.15 11.31
C VAL A 169 -75.67 34.95 10.56
N SER A 170 -75.56 35.07 9.24
CA SER A 170 -76.54 35.82 8.43
C SER A 170 -77.90 35.12 8.26
N GLY A 171 -77.98 33.80 8.49
CA GLY A 171 -79.24 33.06 8.57
C GLY A 171 -79.93 33.08 9.96
N SER A 172 -79.28 33.68 10.97
CA SER A 172 -79.77 33.71 12.36
C SER A 172 -80.31 35.07 12.82
N ALA A 173 -80.47 36.04 11.92
CA ALA A 173 -81.12 37.30 12.23
C ALA A 173 -82.66 37.11 12.30
N PRO A 174 -83.31 37.35 13.45
CA PRO A 174 -84.75 37.21 13.63
C PRO A 174 -85.58 38.26 12.89
#